data_AF-A0A285QKU9-F1
#
_entry.id   AF-A0A285QKU9-F1
#
_cell.length_a   1.000
_cell.length_b   1.000
_cell.length_c   1.000
_cell.angle_alpha   90.00
_cell.angle_beta   90.00
_cell.angle_gamma   90.00
#
_symmetry.space_group_name_H-M   'P 1'
#
loop_
_entity.id
_entity.type
_entity.pdbx_description
1 polymer ?
#
loop_
_entity_poly.entity_id
_entity_poly.type
_entity_poly.pdbx_seq_one_letter_code
_entity_poly.pdbx_strand_id
1 'polypeptide(L)'
;MLQPEPPSFDTPPPGPVVTATPEPQPEPKRKGGVSWKVLLTVALVMAVGGTAGGVALMKKLDDGKTKDSKAAGPVTTAQSPSPTPTSQKTASADSGPTGSSGDSVTAAPSKSGQSAVSAPARPTGYTPILDKKSLSIPGAEYTSDTYRIDLNAGTVVPHSGELKWGLGVSNNGSGSKANAFDSYGDDKSDFAVITEPTVTAEQCAAAIDSRPDTDLSYNRVAPGRLLCIRDRVTRNIAVAVIEQADPTTGAAKVTVSTWRAS
;
A
#
# COMPACT_ATOMS: atom_id res chain seq x y z
N MET A 1 -4.47 29.51 -58.25
CA MET A 1 -3.79 28.86 -57.11
C MET A 1 -2.50 29.61 -56.88
N LEU A 2 -2.41 30.38 -55.79
CA LEU A 2 -1.21 31.10 -55.37
C LEU A 2 -1.06 30.83 -53.88
N GLN A 3 0.04 30.17 -53.53
CA GLN A 3 0.33 29.66 -52.19
C GLN A 3 0.89 30.80 -51.33
N PRO A 4 0.37 31.04 -50.11
CA PRO A 4 0.95 32.05 -49.23
C PRO A 4 2.28 31.57 -48.64
N GLU A 5 3.30 32.40 -48.79
CA GLU A 5 4.66 32.24 -48.26
C GLU A 5 4.66 32.37 -46.72
N PRO A 6 5.40 31.52 -45.97
CA PRO A 6 5.48 31.64 -44.52
C PRO A 6 6.42 32.81 -44.11
N PRO A 7 6.16 33.51 -42.99
CA PRO A 7 7.01 34.59 -42.54
C PRO A 7 8.39 34.08 -42.09
N SER A 8 9.45 34.69 -42.63
CA SER A 8 10.83 34.50 -42.16
C SER A 8 11.01 35.19 -40.81
N PHE A 9 11.41 34.43 -39.79
CA PHE A 9 11.87 34.97 -38.52
C PHE A 9 13.36 35.28 -38.62
N ASP A 10 13.67 36.58 -38.69
CA ASP A 10 15.02 37.12 -38.64
C ASP A 10 15.62 36.81 -37.26
N THR A 11 16.54 35.84 -37.21
CA THR A 11 17.21 35.43 -35.98
C THR A 11 18.54 36.19 -35.92
N PRO A 12 18.79 37.05 -34.92
CA PRO A 12 20.06 37.79 -34.86
C PRO A 12 21.25 36.85 -34.69
N PRO A 13 22.43 37.19 -35.24
CA PRO A 13 23.61 36.34 -35.15
C PRO A 13 24.03 36.13 -33.69
N PRO A 14 24.57 34.95 -33.34
CA PRO A 14 25.07 34.71 -32.00
C PRO A 14 26.24 35.66 -31.71
N GLY A 15 26.07 36.51 -30.69
CA GLY A 15 27.13 37.37 -30.20
C GLY A 15 28.32 36.57 -29.64
N PRO A 16 29.51 37.19 -29.54
CA PRO A 16 30.71 36.52 -29.05
C PRO A 16 30.49 35.97 -27.63
N VAL A 17 30.80 34.68 -27.46
CA VAL A 17 30.80 34.01 -26.16
C VAL A 17 31.90 34.64 -25.31
N VAL A 18 31.51 35.51 -24.37
CA VAL A 18 32.40 35.99 -23.32
C VAL A 18 32.76 34.78 -22.46
N THR A 19 34.01 34.35 -22.55
CA THR A 19 34.59 33.37 -21.62
C THR A 19 34.55 34.00 -20.23
N ALA A 20 33.56 33.61 -19.42
CA ALA A 20 33.51 34.02 -18.03
C ALA A 20 34.74 33.42 -17.32
N THR A 21 35.59 34.30 -16.80
CA THR A 21 36.61 33.99 -15.80
C THR A 21 35.97 33.15 -14.69
N PRO A 22 36.61 32.04 -14.25
CA PRO A 22 36.08 31.26 -13.14
C PRO A 22 35.97 32.13 -11.88
N GLU A 23 34.76 32.26 -11.36
CA GLU A 23 34.49 32.81 -10.03
C GLU A 23 35.20 31.93 -8.98
N PRO A 24 35.89 32.49 -7.98
CA PRO A 24 36.50 31.69 -6.92
C PRO A 24 35.42 30.89 -6.19
N GLN A 25 35.52 29.56 -6.21
CA GLN A 25 34.66 28.69 -5.41
C GLN A 25 34.80 29.06 -3.93
N PRO A 26 33.69 29.18 -3.17
CA PRO A 26 33.77 29.27 -1.73
C PRO A 26 34.38 27.98 -1.19
N GLU A 27 35.45 28.11 -0.41
CA GLU A 27 36.13 27.00 0.25
C GLU A 27 35.12 26.10 1.00
N PRO A 28 35.21 24.77 0.88
CA PRO A 28 34.42 23.89 1.72
C PRO A 28 34.84 24.10 3.17
N LYS A 29 34.01 24.80 3.94
CA LYS A 29 34.09 24.80 5.41
C LYS A 29 33.99 23.36 5.87
N ARG A 30 35.14 22.77 6.23
CA ARG A 30 35.24 21.50 6.96
C ARG A 30 34.49 21.66 8.28
N LYS A 31 33.20 21.34 8.29
CA LYS A 31 32.44 21.17 9.54
C LYS A 31 33.06 20.00 10.29
N GLY A 32 33.40 20.28 11.55
CA GLY A 32 34.27 19.47 12.39
C GLY A 32 33.91 17.99 12.44
N GLY A 33 34.96 17.16 12.38
CA GLY A 33 34.84 15.73 12.61
C GLY A 33 34.32 15.45 14.01
N VAL A 34 33.19 14.76 14.10
CA VAL A 34 32.70 14.19 15.36
C VAL A 34 33.69 13.11 15.77
N SER A 35 34.35 13.32 16.92
CA SER A 35 35.34 12.41 17.48
C SER A 35 34.74 11.01 17.61
N TRP A 36 35.41 10.01 17.03
CA TRP A 36 35.01 8.59 17.06
C TRP A 36 34.81 8.05 18.49
N LYS A 37 35.43 8.69 19.48
CA LYS A 37 35.24 8.41 20.91
C LYS A 37 33.81 8.73 21.41
N VAL A 38 33.13 9.71 20.79
CA VAL A 38 31.72 10.04 21.11
C VAL A 38 30.79 8.93 20.61
N LEU A 39 31.05 8.37 19.42
CA LEU A 39 30.31 7.22 18.90
C LEU A 39 30.47 5.97 19.79
N LEU A 40 31.68 5.72 20.30
CA LEU A 40 31.92 4.59 21.22
C LEU A 40 31.19 4.76 22.57
N THR A 41 30.99 5.99 23.02
CA THR A 41 30.28 6.24 24.29
C THR A 41 28.77 6.01 24.14
N VAL A 42 28.18 6.40 23.01
CA VAL A 42 26.74 6.15 22.74
C VAL A 42 26.45 4.66 22.55
N ALA A 43 27.36 3.90 21.92
CA ALA A 43 27.23 2.45 21.82
C ALA A 43 27.33 1.74 23.18
N LEU A 44 28.21 2.22 24.07
CA LEU A 44 28.35 1.66 25.43
C LEU A 44 27.10 1.92 26.29
N VAL A 45 26.46 3.10 26.18
CA VAL A 45 25.27 3.43 26.98
C VAL A 45 24.03 2.66 26.52
N MET A 46 23.88 2.35 25.23
CA MET A 46 22.81 1.46 24.73
C MET A 46 23.02 -0.01 25.12
N ALA A 47 24.27 -0.45 25.33
CA ALA A 47 24.59 -1.82 25.72
C ALA A 47 24.40 -2.10 27.22
N VAL A 48 24.36 -1.08 28.09
CA VAL A 48 24.18 -1.25 29.55
C VAL A 48 22.76 -0.93 30.03
N GLY A 49 21.94 -0.23 29.23
CA GLY A 49 20.54 0.09 29.56
C GLY A 49 19.51 -1.01 29.27
N GLY A 50 19.94 -2.24 28.95
CA GLY A 50 19.07 -3.32 28.48
C GLY A 50 18.76 -4.44 29.49
N THR A 51 18.98 -4.24 30.78
CA THR A 51 18.79 -5.30 31.80
C THR A 51 17.98 -4.82 33.02
N ALA A 52 16.71 -4.46 32.81
CA ALA A 52 15.71 -4.41 33.89
C ALA A 52 14.31 -4.54 33.26
N GLY A 53 13.80 -5.77 33.15
CA GLY A 53 12.44 -6.01 32.65
C GLY A 53 12.09 -7.47 32.33
N GLY A 54 13.03 -8.40 32.38
CA GLY A 54 12.81 -9.81 32.01
C GLY A 54 13.15 -10.80 33.11
N VAL A 55 12.39 -10.85 34.21
CA VAL A 55 12.29 -12.01 35.12
C VAL A 55 11.04 -11.87 35.99
N ALA A 56 9.87 -12.02 35.38
CA ALA A 56 8.61 -12.16 36.13
C ALA A 56 7.54 -12.96 35.37
N LEU A 57 7.90 -14.04 34.66
CA LEU A 57 6.90 -14.98 34.09
C LEU A 57 7.36 -16.46 34.10
N MET A 58 8.42 -16.81 34.82
CA MET A 58 8.80 -18.20 35.10
C MET A 58 8.59 -18.53 36.59
N LYS A 59 7.32 -18.57 37.01
CA LYS A 59 6.94 -19.14 38.31
C LYS A 59 5.47 -19.56 38.40
N LYS A 60 4.92 -20.12 37.31
CA LYS A 60 3.59 -20.79 37.31
C LYS A 60 3.46 -21.92 36.28
N LEU A 61 4.50 -22.72 36.10
CA LEU A 61 4.38 -24.04 35.47
C LEU A 61 5.28 -25.02 36.23
N ASP A 62 4.93 -25.30 37.48
CA ASP A 62 5.30 -26.58 38.11
C ASP A 62 4.40 -26.76 39.33
N ASP A 63 3.34 -27.53 39.16
CA ASP A 63 2.75 -28.36 40.21
C ASP A 63 1.56 -29.14 39.62
N GLY A 64 1.75 -30.45 39.43
CA GLY A 64 0.62 -31.37 39.29
C GLY A 64 0.78 -32.49 38.26
N LYS A 65 1.38 -33.60 38.70
CA LYS A 65 1.11 -35.02 38.34
C LYS A 65 0.05 -35.25 37.24
N THR A 66 0.26 -36.13 36.27
CA THR A 66 0.25 -37.60 36.49
C THR A 66 0.89 -38.33 35.29
N LYS A 67 1.59 -39.42 35.61
CA LYS A 67 2.15 -40.41 34.68
C LYS A 67 1.02 -41.14 33.94
N ASP A 68 1.23 -41.47 32.66
CA ASP A 68 1.09 -42.85 32.18
C ASP A 68 1.65 -43.02 30.76
N SER A 69 2.41 -44.10 30.61
CA SER A 69 3.07 -44.55 29.38
C SER A 69 2.08 -45.26 28.45
N LYS A 70 2.18 -45.09 27.13
CA LYS A 70 2.36 -46.20 26.17
C LYS A 70 2.45 -45.78 24.69
N ALA A 71 3.52 -46.29 24.07
CA ALA A 71 3.61 -47.05 22.82
C ALA A 71 3.12 -46.48 21.48
N ALA A 72 3.93 -46.83 20.47
CA ALA A 72 3.95 -46.38 19.09
C ALA A 72 2.94 -47.09 18.15
N GLY A 73 2.55 -46.34 17.11
CA GLY A 73 2.16 -46.80 15.76
C GLY A 73 0.71 -47.29 15.58
N PRO A 74 0.15 -47.28 14.34
CA PRO A 74 0.77 -47.01 13.04
C PRO A 74 0.05 -45.96 12.16
N VAL A 75 0.66 -45.78 10.99
CA VAL A 75 0.32 -44.96 9.82
C VAL A 75 -1.05 -45.28 9.22
N THR A 76 -1.82 -44.25 8.84
CA THR A 76 -2.87 -44.34 7.79
C THR A 76 -2.98 -43.04 7.00
N THR A 77 -2.80 -43.17 5.69
CA THR A 77 -3.06 -42.22 4.60
C THR A 77 -4.55 -42.13 4.26
N ALA A 78 -5.10 -40.93 4.07
CA ALA A 78 -6.25 -40.62 3.18
C ALA A 78 -6.44 -39.09 3.15
N GLN A 79 -6.02 -38.42 2.07
CA GLN A 79 -6.80 -38.05 0.87
C GLN A 79 -7.60 -36.73 1.01
N SER A 80 -7.06 -35.74 0.30
CA SER A 80 -7.62 -34.43 -0.06
C SER A 80 -8.61 -34.60 -1.23
N PRO A 81 -9.77 -33.92 -1.24
CA PRO A 81 -10.52 -33.71 -2.47
C PRO A 81 -10.21 -32.33 -3.08
N SER A 82 -9.58 -32.35 -4.26
CA SER A 82 -9.55 -31.21 -5.20
C SER A 82 -10.82 -31.21 -6.05
N PRO A 83 -11.46 -30.05 -6.31
CA PRO A 83 -12.47 -29.92 -7.36
C PRO A 83 -11.83 -29.60 -8.73
N THR A 84 -12.12 -30.45 -9.71
CA THR A 84 -11.75 -30.35 -11.13
C THR A 84 -12.61 -29.31 -11.87
N PRO A 85 -12.07 -28.57 -12.86
CA PRO A 85 -12.87 -27.70 -13.73
C PRO A 85 -13.45 -28.48 -14.91
N THR A 86 -14.77 -28.40 -15.13
CA THR A 86 -15.42 -28.92 -16.33
C THR A 86 -15.47 -27.84 -17.40
N SER A 87 -14.68 -28.03 -18.45
CA SER A 87 -14.88 -27.38 -19.74
C SER A 87 -15.94 -28.15 -20.52
N GLN A 88 -16.97 -27.46 -21.03
CA GLN A 88 -17.85 -28.02 -22.04
C GLN A 88 -18.07 -26.98 -23.16
N LYS A 89 -17.63 -27.34 -24.36
CA LYS A 89 -17.82 -26.62 -25.63
C LYS A 89 -18.39 -27.59 -26.65
N THR A 90 -19.57 -27.29 -27.19
CA THR A 90 -20.09 -27.65 -28.53
C THR A 90 -21.25 -26.67 -28.82
N ALA A 91 -21.14 -25.63 -29.67
CA ALA A 91 -21.38 -25.58 -31.14
C ALA A 91 -22.77 -26.15 -31.55
N SER A 92 -23.68 -25.53 -32.32
CA SER A 92 -23.65 -24.49 -33.36
C SER A 92 -25.07 -23.93 -33.66
N ALA A 93 -25.14 -22.71 -34.26
CA ALA A 93 -26.08 -22.14 -35.28
C ALA A 93 -27.62 -22.21 -35.02
N ASP A 94 -28.53 -21.35 -35.50
CA ASP A 94 -28.60 -20.43 -36.64
C ASP A 94 -29.88 -19.55 -36.50
N SER A 95 -29.99 -18.48 -37.31
CA SER A 95 -31.22 -17.80 -37.77
C SER A 95 -32.00 -16.86 -36.83
N GLY A 96 -31.93 -15.56 -37.14
CA GLY A 96 -33.00 -14.59 -36.82
C GLY A 96 -34.23 -14.77 -37.73
N PRO A 97 -35.34 -14.05 -37.47
CA PRO A 97 -35.56 -12.85 -38.28
C PRO A 97 -36.19 -11.65 -37.53
N THR A 98 -36.16 -10.54 -38.24
CA THR A 98 -36.75 -9.20 -38.02
C THR A 98 -38.26 -9.17 -37.71
N GLY A 99 -38.69 -8.20 -36.91
CA GLY A 99 -40.10 -7.79 -36.80
C GLY A 99 -40.30 -6.54 -35.93
N SER A 100 -40.62 -5.42 -36.57
CA SER A 100 -41.00 -4.14 -35.98
C SER A 100 -42.47 -4.17 -35.53
N SER A 101 -42.82 -3.57 -34.38
CA SER A 101 -44.03 -2.76 -34.14
C SER A 101 -44.11 -2.36 -32.66
N GLY A 102 -44.45 -1.10 -32.41
CA GLY A 102 -44.58 -0.53 -31.08
C GLY A 102 -45.80 -1.05 -30.33
N ASP A 103 -45.66 -1.16 -29.01
CA ASP A 103 -46.77 -1.03 -28.08
C ASP A 103 -46.24 -0.53 -26.74
N SER A 104 -46.91 0.50 -26.24
CA SER A 104 -46.73 1.10 -24.93
C SER A 104 -47.05 0.07 -23.84
N VAL A 105 -46.03 -0.35 -23.08
CA VAL A 105 -46.22 -1.10 -21.83
C VAL A 105 -45.91 -0.19 -20.65
N THR A 106 -46.97 0.40 -20.10
CA THR A 106 -47.01 0.88 -18.72
C THR A 106 -46.86 -0.35 -17.82
N ALA A 107 -45.62 -0.68 -17.45
CA ALA A 107 -45.34 -1.75 -16.49
C ALA A 107 -45.60 -1.23 -15.07
N ALA A 108 -46.74 -1.65 -14.50
CA ALA A 108 -46.94 -1.61 -13.07
C ALA A 108 -45.83 -2.41 -12.35
N PRO A 109 -45.38 -2.00 -11.15
CA PRO A 109 -44.30 -2.69 -10.47
C PRO A 109 -44.81 -4.04 -9.99
N SER A 110 -44.44 -5.09 -10.73
CA SER A 110 -44.64 -6.47 -10.30
C SER A 110 -43.68 -6.72 -9.14
N LYS A 111 -44.24 -7.04 -7.96
CA LYS A 111 -43.51 -7.63 -6.83
C LYS A 111 -42.91 -8.96 -7.29
N SER A 112 -41.74 -8.93 -7.91
CA SER A 112 -40.85 -10.08 -7.99
C SER A 112 -40.05 -10.11 -6.70
N GLY A 113 -40.20 -11.20 -5.95
CA GLY A 113 -39.32 -11.56 -4.85
C GLY A 113 -37.92 -11.85 -5.38
N GLN A 114 -37.20 -10.80 -5.76
CA GLN A 114 -35.76 -10.85 -5.88
C GLN A 114 -35.23 -10.71 -4.46
N SER A 115 -34.47 -11.70 -4.00
CA SER A 115 -33.54 -11.51 -2.90
C SER A 115 -32.69 -10.29 -3.28
N ALA A 116 -33.06 -9.12 -2.74
CA ALA A 116 -32.29 -7.92 -2.92
C ALA A 116 -30.92 -8.25 -2.31
N VAL A 117 -29.90 -8.31 -3.16
CA VAL A 117 -28.52 -8.30 -2.70
C VAL A 117 -28.35 -6.93 -2.08
N SER A 118 -28.61 -6.84 -0.78
CA SER A 118 -28.42 -5.61 -0.03
C SER A 118 -26.94 -5.27 -0.12
N ALA A 119 -26.63 -4.20 -0.86
CA ALA A 119 -25.30 -3.62 -0.83
C ALA A 119 -24.99 -3.27 0.64
N PRO A 120 -23.77 -3.56 1.13
CA PRO A 120 -23.38 -3.16 2.47
C PRO A 120 -23.63 -1.67 2.68
N ALA A 121 -24.15 -1.31 3.85
CA ALA A 121 -24.42 0.09 4.19
C ALA A 121 -23.13 0.92 4.01
N ARG A 122 -23.26 2.06 3.32
CA ARG A 122 -22.14 3.00 3.13
C ARG A 122 -22.02 3.88 4.38
N PRO A 123 -20.78 4.17 4.84
CA PRO A 123 -20.57 5.15 5.89
C PRO A 123 -21.23 6.49 5.57
N THR A 124 -21.75 7.16 6.59
CA THR A 124 -22.44 8.45 6.49
C THR A 124 -21.49 9.63 6.70
N GLY A 125 -20.30 9.38 7.26
CA GLY A 125 -19.25 10.38 7.42
C GLY A 125 -17.94 9.78 7.90
N TYR A 126 -16.94 10.66 8.04
CA TYR A 126 -15.59 10.31 8.47
C TYR A 126 -15.09 11.25 9.56
N THR A 127 -14.59 10.69 10.66
CA THR A 127 -14.01 11.46 11.78
C THR A 127 -12.49 11.28 11.80
N PRO A 128 -11.68 12.36 11.80
CA PRO A 128 -10.22 12.22 11.79
C PRO A 128 -9.69 11.53 13.05
N ILE A 129 -8.67 10.67 12.88
CA ILE A 129 -7.96 9.95 13.95
C ILE A 129 -6.50 10.40 13.99
N LEU A 130 -5.80 10.32 12.86
CA LEU A 130 -4.41 10.73 12.71
C LEU A 130 -4.32 11.85 11.67
N ASP A 131 -3.47 12.84 11.93
CA ASP A 131 -3.18 13.93 11.00
C ASP A 131 -1.69 13.98 10.65
N LYS A 132 -1.39 13.85 9.35
CA LYS A 132 -0.10 14.12 8.71
C LYS A 132 1.10 13.53 9.45
N LYS A 133 1.01 12.24 9.78
CA LYS A 133 2.10 11.52 10.42
C LYS A 133 3.11 11.03 9.37
N SER A 134 4.32 11.57 9.40
CA SER A 134 5.42 11.09 8.55
C SER A 134 6.00 9.78 9.07
N LEU A 135 6.06 8.76 8.22
CA LEU A 135 6.45 7.38 8.52
C LEU A 135 7.39 6.87 7.43
N SER A 136 8.42 6.11 7.82
CA SER A 136 9.43 5.61 6.89
C SER A 136 9.74 4.15 7.15
N ILE A 137 9.63 3.35 6.09
CA ILE A 137 10.11 1.98 6.02
C ILE A 137 11.51 2.05 5.40
N PRO A 138 12.57 1.68 6.14
CA PRO A 138 13.91 1.69 5.59
C PRO A 138 14.05 0.65 4.48
N GLY A 139 14.91 0.94 3.50
CA GLY A 139 15.31 -0.03 2.50
C GLY A 139 16.04 -1.21 3.16
N ALA A 140 15.90 -2.39 2.57
CA ALA A 140 16.46 -3.62 3.11
C ALA A 140 17.19 -4.39 2.00
N GLU A 141 18.38 -4.92 2.30
CA GLU A 141 19.18 -5.56 1.25
C GLU A 141 18.66 -6.94 0.84
N TYR A 142 18.15 -7.71 1.81
CA TYR A 142 17.86 -9.14 1.62
C TYR A 142 16.38 -9.50 1.74
N THR A 143 15.59 -8.69 2.44
CA THR A 143 14.17 -8.98 2.75
C THR A 143 13.30 -7.74 2.57
N SER A 144 12.39 -7.78 1.60
CA SER A 144 11.60 -6.62 1.18
C SER A 144 10.62 -6.10 2.23
N ASP A 145 10.12 -6.94 3.13
CA ASP A 145 8.91 -6.67 3.94
C ASP A 145 9.16 -6.62 5.46
N THR A 146 10.41 -6.32 5.87
CA THR A 146 10.87 -6.33 7.26
C THR A 146 10.07 -5.39 8.18
N TYR A 147 9.53 -4.29 7.63
CA TYR A 147 8.74 -3.31 8.36
C TYR A 147 7.45 -2.95 7.60
N ARG A 148 6.51 -2.38 8.35
CA ARG A 148 5.19 -1.97 7.88
C ARG A 148 4.66 -0.86 8.76
N ILE A 149 3.62 -0.22 8.29
CA ILE A 149 2.95 0.88 8.96
C ILE A 149 1.65 0.37 9.56
N ASP A 150 1.49 0.55 10.88
CA ASP A 150 0.21 0.46 11.55
C ASP A 150 -0.58 1.74 11.24
N LEU A 151 -1.66 1.61 10.47
CA LEU A 151 -2.48 2.75 10.06
C LEU A 151 -3.42 3.24 11.18
N ASN A 152 -3.69 2.41 12.20
CA ASN A 152 -4.45 2.83 13.37
C ASN A 152 -3.58 3.63 14.34
N ALA A 153 -2.37 3.14 14.61
CA ALA A 153 -1.45 3.77 15.57
C ALA A 153 -0.59 4.88 14.96
N GLY A 154 -0.41 4.89 13.64
CA GLY A 154 0.49 5.83 12.96
C GLY A 154 1.95 5.58 13.35
N THR A 155 2.37 4.31 13.33
CA THR A 155 3.73 3.90 13.70
C THR A 155 4.29 2.88 12.70
N VAL A 156 5.62 2.79 12.64
CA VAL A 156 6.31 1.74 11.88
C VAL A 156 6.67 0.61 12.83
N VAL A 157 6.30 -0.61 12.48
CA VAL A 157 6.50 -1.79 13.32
C VAL A 157 7.16 -2.95 12.55
N PRO A 158 7.89 -3.87 13.20
CA PRO A 158 8.60 -4.98 12.53
C PRO A 158 7.67 -6.12 12.13
N HIS A 159 7.97 -6.81 11.02
CA HIS A 159 7.45 -8.09 10.47
C HIS A 159 6.52 -8.97 11.34
N SER A 160 6.99 -9.26 12.54
CA SER A 160 6.47 -10.37 13.34
C SER A 160 5.24 -10.04 14.19
N GLY A 161 4.87 -8.76 14.31
CA GLY A 161 3.72 -8.35 15.13
C GLY A 161 2.37 -8.55 14.44
N GLU A 162 1.34 -8.84 15.23
CA GLU A 162 -0.05 -8.82 14.78
C GLU A 162 -0.49 -7.37 14.49
N LEU A 163 -1.20 -7.17 13.39
CA LEU A 163 -1.75 -5.88 13.00
C LEU A 163 -3.14 -6.10 12.43
N LYS A 164 -4.09 -5.23 12.82
CA LYS A 164 -5.44 -5.26 12.25
C LYS A 164 -5.48 -4.65 10.87
N TRP A 165 -5.02 -3.41 10.76
CA TRP A 165 -5.04 -2.66 9.51
C TRP A 165 -3.72 -1.92 9.31
N GLY A 166 -3.03 -2.20 8.21
CA GLY A 166 -1.71 -1.67 7.95
C GLY A 166 -1.36 -1.55 6.47
N LEU A 167 -0.27 -0.83 6.22
CA LEU A 167 0.35 -0.68 4.91
C LEU A 167 1.76 -1.27 4.97
N GLY A 168 2.00 -2.28 4.14
CA GLY A 168 3.31 -2.88 3.95
C GLY A 168 3.95 -2.45 2.65
N VAL A 169 5.13 -3.02 2.44
CA VAL A 169 5.83 -3.01 1.15
C VAL A 169 6.10 -4.45 0.76
N SER A 170 6.09 -4.72 -0.53
CA SER A 170 6.28 -6.06 -1.07
C SER A 170 7.18 -6.02 -2.30
N ASN A 171 7.62 -7.21 -2.70
CA ASN A 171 8.34 -7.41 -3.94
C ASN A 171 7.51 -8.30 -4.86
N ASN A 172 7.05 -7.71 -5.96
CA ASN A 172 6.25 -8.38 -6.98
C ASN A 172 7.10 -8.82 -8.19
N GLY A 173 8.42 -8.86 -8.05
CA GLY A 173 9.37 -9.26 -9.09
C GLY A 173 10.41 -10.27 -8.60
N SER A 174 11.50 -10.43 -9.35
CA SER A 174 12.56 -11.42 -9.06
C SER A 174 13.67 -10.94 -8.12
N GLY A 175 13.60 -9.71 -7.61
CA GLY A 175 14.63 -9.13 -6.74
C GLY A 175 14.49 -9.58 -5.28
N SER A 176 15.20 -8.88 -4.38
CA SER A 176 15.01 -8.99 -2.92
C SER A 176 14.49 -7.69 -2.29
N LYS A 177 14.42 -6.62 -3.09
CA LYS A 177 14.01 -5.28 -2.67
C LYS A 177 12.53 -5.10 -2.87
N ALA A 178 11.89 -4.34 -1.99
CA ALA A 178 10.52 -3.93 -2.23
C ALA A 178 10.42 -3.06 -3.48
N ASN A 179 9.36 -3.27 -4.26
CA ASN A 179 9.06 -2.49 -5.46
C ASN A 179 7.56 -2.14 -5.58
N ALA A 180 6.77 -2.44 -4.55
CA ALA A 180 5.36 -2.14 -4.47
C ALA A 180 4.94 -1.88 -3.03
N PHE A 181 3.81 -1.18 -2.88
CA PHE A 181 3.05 -1.16 -1.63
C PHE A 181 2.09 -2.35 -1.58
N ASP A 182 1.70 -2.76 -0.38
CA ASP A 182 0.73 -3.85 -0.21
C ASP A 182 -0.12 -3.66 1.05
N SER A 183 -1.30 -4.26 1.06
CA SER A 183 -2.13 -4.36 2.25
C SER A 183 -1.44 -5.23 3.29
N TYR A 184 -1.46 -4.79 4.54
CA TYR A 184 -1.00 -5.60 5.67
C TYR A 184 -2.04 -5.66 6.78
N GLY A 185 -2.00 -6.75 7.54
CA GLY A 185 -2.89 -7.01 8.66
C GLY A 185 -4.04 -7.96 8.32
N ASP A 186 -4.86 -8.22 9.33
CA ASP A 186 -6.03 -9.08 9.27
C ASP A 186 -7.08 -8.53 8.30
N ASP A 187 -7.26 -7.21 8.36
CA ASP A 187 -8.24 -6.49 7.58
C ASP A 187 -7.58 -6.10 6.24
N LYS A 188 -7.99 -6.82 5.18
CA LYS A 188 -7.55 -6.50 3.81
C LYS A 188 -7.98 -5.09 3.44
N SER A 189 -7.18 -4.42 2.62
CA SER A 189 -7.47 -3.06 2.13
C SER A 189 -7.84 -3.02 0.65
N ASP A 190 -8.70 -2.06 0.31
CA ASP A 190 -8.88 -1.60 -1.06
C ASP A 190 -8.10 -0.30 -1.26
N PHE A 191 -7.65 -0.05 -2.49
CA PHE A 191 -6.78 1.09 -2.80
C PHE A 191 -7.30 1.92 -3.95
N ALA A 192 -6.89 3.19 -4.00
CA ALA A 192 -6.97 4.03 -5.19
C ALA A 192 -5.77 4.98 -5.23
N VAL A 193 -5.19 5.19 -6.40
CA VAL A 193 -4.08 6.11 -6.61
C VAL A 193 -4.63 7.41 -7.16
N ILE A 194 -4.40 8.48 -6.41
CA ILE A 194 -4.92 9.82 -6.69
C ILE A 194 -3.76 10.68 -7.18
N THR A 195 -4.04 11.46 -8.23
CA THR A 195 -3.03 12.31 -8.90
C THR A 195 -3.10 13.76 -8.46
N GLU A 196 -4.23 14.13 -7.86
CA GLU A 196 -4.54 15.40 -7.26
C GLU A 196 -3.71 15.61 -5.98
N PRO A 197 -3.35 16.87 -5.66
CA PRO A 197 -2.47 17.17 -4.53
C PRO A 197 -3.13 16.97 -3.17
N THR A 198 -4.46 16.92 -3.10
CA THR A 198 -5.24 16.76 -1.87
C THR A 198 -6.53 16.00 -2.17
N VAL A 199 -7.02 15.24 -1.20
CA VAL A 199 -8.29 14.51 -1.30
C VAL A 199 -8.94 14.43 0.09
N THR A 200 -10.27 14.52 0.16
CA THR A 200 -11.01 14.25 1.42
C THR A 200 -11.23 12.75 1.62
N ALA A 201 -11.60 12.33 2.84
CA ALA A 201 -11.90 10.92 3.11
C ALA A 201 -13.08 10.40 2.27
N GLU A 202 -14.09 11.23 2.03
CA GLU A 202 -15.26 10.88 1.21
C GLU A 202 -14.89 10.71 -0.27
N GLN A 203 -14.07 11.62 -0.80
CA GLN A 203 -13.57 11.54 -2.17
C GLN A 203 -12.67 10.31 -2.35
N CYS A 204 -11.86 10.01 -1.34
CA CYS A 204 -11.00 8.84 -1.30
C CYS A 204 -11.83 7.55 -1.32
N ALA A 205 -12.86 7.45 -0.47
CA ALA A 205 -13.79 6.32 -0.48
C ALA A 205 -14.52 6.18 -1.83
N ALA A 206 -14.95 7.30 -2.43
CA ALA A 206 -15.61 7.29 -3.74
C ALA A 206 -14.67 6.85 -4.88
N ALA A 207 -13.41 7.26 -4.85
CA ALA A 207 -12.41 6.83 -5.83
C ALA A 207 -12.24 5.30 -5.78
N ILE A 208 -12.09 4.74 -4.58
CA ILE A 208 -11.98 3.29 -4.36
C ILE A 208 -13.24 2.55 -4.84
N ASP A 209 -14.43 3.09 -4.55
CA ASP A 209 -15.70 2.49 -5.01
C ASP A 209 -15.81 2.47 -6.54
N SER A 210 -15.33 3.53 -7.20
CA SER A 210 -15.45 3.69 -8.65
C SER A 210 -14.44 2.86 -9.44
N ARG A 211 -13.20 2.76 -8.94
CA ARG A 211 -12.10 2.08 -9.61
C ARG A 211 -11.02 1.73 -8.58
N PRO A 212 -11.14 0.58 -7.90
CA PRO A 212 -10.10 0.13 -7.00
C PRO A 212 -8.84 -0.23 -7.78
N ASP A 213 -7.71 0.18 -7.25
CA ASP A 213 -6.40 -0.08 -7.81
C ASP A 213 -5.76 -1.33 -7.21
N THR A 214 -5.25 -2.19 -8.10
CA THR A 214 -4.58 -3.45 -7.73
C THR A 214 -3.09 -3.42 -8.02
N ASP A 215 -2.65 -2.65 -9.01
CA ASP A 215 -1.24 -2.36 -9.22
C ASP A 215 -0.82 -1.22 -8.28
N LEU A 216 0.01 -1.55 -7.30
CA LEU A 216 0.59 -0.65 -6.32
C LEU A 216 2.12 -0.58 -6.44
N SER A 217 2.66 -0.92 -7.62
CA SER A 217 4.09 -0.79 -7.89
C SER A 217 4.58 0.64 -7.68
N TYR A 218 5.84 0.81 -7.28
CA TYR A 218 6.45 2.13 -7.04
C TYR A 218 6.49 3.00 -8.30
N ASN A 219 6.41 2.41 -9.50
CA ASN A 219 6.27 3.15 -10.75
C ASN A 219 4.91 3.86 -10.85
N ARG A 220 3.87 3.26 -10.29
CA ARG A 220 2.51 3.77 -10.33
C ARG A 220 2.22 4.66 -9.11
N VAL A 221 2.60 4.18 -7.93
CA VAL A 221 2.47 4.86 -6.63
C VAL A 221 3.78 5.60 -6.33
N ALA A 222 4.12 6.54 -7.21
CA ALA A 222 5.37 7.28 -7.16
C ALA A 222 5.31 8.50 -6.21
N PRO A 223 6.45 9.09 -5.83
CA PRO A 223 6.48 10.31 -5.04
C PRO A 223 5.62 11.44 -5.65
N GLY A 224 4.92 12.17 -4.78
CA GLY A 224 3.97 13.23 -5.17
C GLY A 224 2.56 12.72 -5.52
N ARG A 225 2.32 11.41 -5.52
CA ARG A 225 0.97 10.82 -5.57
C ARG A 225 0.38 10.69 -4.17
N LEU A 226 -0.94 10.56 -4.12
CA LEU A 226 -1.64 10.11 -2.91
C LEU A 226 -2.12 8.67 -3.12
N LEU A 227 -1.96 7.85 -2.09
CA LEU A 227 -2.54 6.52 -2.02
C LEU A 227 -3.71 6.54 -1.03
N CYS A 228 -4.90 6.33 -1.58
CA CYS A 228 -6.11 6.06 -0.83
C CYS A 228 -6.13 4.60 -0.39
N ILE A 229 -6.40 4.36 0.89
CA ILE A 229 -6.41 3.03 1.50
C ILE A 229 -7.70 2.94 2.30
N ARG A 230 -8.51 1.91 2.05
CA ARG A 230 -9.73 1.66 2.81
C ARG A 230 -9.69 0.28 3.43
N ASP A 231 -9.90 0.26 4.73
CA ASP A 231 -10.13 -0.97 5.48
C ASP A 231 -11.41 -1.67 5.01
N ARG A 232 -11.36 -2.95 4.62
CA ARG A 232 -12.54 -3.64 4.09
C ARG A 232 -13.59 -3.95 5.17
N VAL A 233 -13.20 -4.00 6.44
CA VAL A 233 -14.07 -4.42 7.54
C VAL A 233 -14.76 -3.20 8.17
N THR A 234 -13.96 -2.28 8.69
CA THR A 234 -14.40 -1.07 9.39
C THR A 234 -14.72 0.10 8.46
N ARG A 235 -14.31 0.02 7.19
CA ARG A 235 -14.42 1.13 6.21
C ARG A 235 -13.65 2.39 6.58
N ASN A 236 -12.73 2.31 7.54
CA ASN A 236 -11.81 3.41 7.85
C ASN A 236 -11.00 3.78 6.60
N ILE A 237 -10.65 5.06 6.48
CA ILE A 237 -9.90 5.60 5.36
C ILE A 237 -8.54 6.09 5.84
N ALA A 238 -7.49 5.78 5.09
CA ALA A 238 -6.20 6.42 5.19
C ALA A 238 -5.85 7.07 3.86
N VAL A 239 -5.27 8.26 3.93
CA VAL A 239 -4.67 8.96 2.80
C VAL A 239 -3.18 9.05 3.09
N ALA A 240 -2.38 8.39 2.25
CA ALA A 240 -0.93 8.41 2.33
C ALA A 240 -0.37 9.27 1.20
N VAL A 241 0.26 10.39 1.54
CA VAL A 241 1.10 11.16 0.61
C VAL A 241 2.39 10.38 0.42
N ILE A 242 2.73 10.03 -0.82
CA ILE A 242 3.96 9.30 -1.11
C ILE A 242 5.11 10.31 -1.22
N GLU A 243 6.06 10.24 -0.28
CA GLU A 243 7.25 11.08 -0.29
C GLU A 243 8.46 10.36 -0.91
N GLN A 244 8.52 9.05 -0.74
CA GLN A 244 9.55 8.18 -1.29
C GLN A 244 8.98 6.80 -1.59
N ALA A 245 9.35 6.27 -2.76
CA ALA A 245 9.10 4.90 -3.18
C ALA A 245 10.28 4.48 -4.09
N ASP A 246 11.35 3.96 -3.48
CA ASP A 246 12.62 3.70 -4.18
C ASP A 246 12.80 2.21 -4.46
N PRO A 247 12.66 1.75 -5.72
CA PRO A 247 12.80 0.34 -6.07
C PRO A 247 14.25 -0.16 -5.99
N THR A 248 15.24 0.73 -5.90
CA THR A 248 16.66 0.36 -5.83
C THR A 248 17.03 -0.11 -4.43
N THR A 249 16.54 0.59 -3.41
CA THR A 249 16.79 0.28 -2.00
C THR A 249 15.64 -0.46 -1.34
N GLY A 250 14.43 -0.40 -1.90
CA GLY A 250 13.19 -0.85 -1.29
C GLY A 250 12.66 0.10 -0.20
N ALA A 251 13.22 1.30 -0.08
CA ALA A 251 12.81 2.27 0.92
C ALA A 251 11.49 2.96 0.53
N ALA A 252 10.62 3.16 1.51
CA ALA A 252 9.39 3.92 1.35
C ALA A 252 9.23 4.95 2.46
N LYS A 253 8.70 6.12 2.10
CA LYS A 253 8.35 7.18 3.05
C LYS A 253 7.02 7.77 2.66
N VAL A 254 6.14 7.88 3.64
CA VAL A 254 4.77 8.38 3.46
C VAL A 254 4.39 9.32 4.58
N THR A 255 3.53 10.27 4.28
CA THR A 255 2.83 11.07 5.30
C THR A 255 1.36 10.67 5.31
N VAL A 256 0.89 10.15 6.44
CA VAL A 256 -0.42 9.50 6.57
C VAL A 256 -1.37 10.32 7.42
N SER A 257 -2.59 10.50 6.94
CA SER A 257 -3.76 10.90 7.74
C SER A 257 -4.81 9.80 7.69
N THR A 258 -5.56 9.60 8.78
CA THR A 258 -6.58 8.53 8.86
C THR A 258 -7.89 9.03 9.47
N TRP A 259 -8.99 8.35 9.09
CA TRP A 259 -10.35 8.67 9.52
C TRP A 259 -11.14 7.41 9.85
N ARG A 260 -11.97 7.52 10.90
CA ARG A 260 -12.96 6.52 11.29
C ARG A 260 -14.25 6.70 10.51
N ALA A 261 -14.77 5.64 9.91
CA ALA A 261 -16.11 5.63 9.32
C ALA A 261 -17.20 5.75 10.40
N SER A 262 -18.28 6.49 10.11
CA SER A 262 -19.46 6.66 10.99
C SER A 262 -20.74 6.17 10.35
#